data_AF-A0A6D2VZS0-F1
#
_entry.id   AF-A0A6D2VZS0-F1
#
_cell.length_a   1.000
_cell.length_b   1.000
_cell.length_c   1.000
_cell.angle_alpha   90.00
_cell.angle_beta   90.00
_cell.angle_gamma   90.00
#
_symmetry.space_group_name_H-M   'P 1'
#
loop_
_entity.id
_entity.type
_entity.pdbx_description
1 polymer ?
#
loop_
_entity_poly.entity_id
_entity_poly.type
_entity_poly.pdbx_seq_one_letter_code
_entity_poly.pdbx_strand_id
1 'polypeptide(L)'
;MAPLRTTVLLWSLLRSSPGVERVRFRARIQPWHSGLLQPLPCSFEMGLPRRRFSSEAAESGSPETKKPTFMDEEVQSILTKMTGLNLQKTFKPAIQELKPPTYKLMTQAQLEEATRQAVEAAKVRLKMPPVLEERVPINDVLAEDKILEGTETTKYVFTDISYSIPHRERFIVVREPSGTLRKASWEERDRMIQVYFPKEGRKILTPIIFKEENLRTMYSQDRHVDVLNLCFAQFEPDSTEYIKVHHKTYEDIDKRGKYDLLRSTRYFGGMVWYFVNNKKIDGLLIDQIQRDLIDDATNLVQLYHLLHPEGQSAQGAKDQAAEGINLIKVYAKTEAQKGAYIELTLQTYQEALSRHSAAS
;
A
#
# COMPACT_ATOMS: atom_id res chain seq x y z
N MET A 1 -46.83 58.09 -0.13
CA MET A 1 -46.94 57.45 -1.47
C MET A 1 -46.56 55.98 -1.32
N ALA A 2 -47.48 55.10 -1.70
CA ALA A 2 -47.40 53.63 -1.67
C ALA A 2 -46.58 53.07 -2.86
N PRO A 3 -46.43 51.73 -3.06
CA PRO A 3 -46.60 50.55 -2.17
C PRO A 3 -45.33 49.62 -2.18
N LEU A 4 -45.01 48.76 -1.20
CA LEU A 4 -45.62 47.49 -0.75
C LEU A 4 -45.75 46.38 -1.81
N ARG A 5 -45.04 45.25 -1.62
CA ARG A 5 -45.63 43.88 -1.61
C ARG A 5 -44.63 42.78 -1.19
N THR A 6 -44.91 42.23 -0.01
CA THR A 6 -44.50 40.92 0.50
C THR A 6 -45.59 39.91 0.13
N THR A 7 -45.25 38.63 -0.10
CA THR A 7 -46.25 37.56 -0.03
C THR A 7 -45.63 36.23 0.43
N VAL A 8 -46.10 35.79 1.60
CA VAL A 8 -46.18 34.41 2.10
C VAL A 8 -47.57 33.88 1.73
N LEU A 9 -47.75 32.59 1.40
CA LEU A 9 -49.00 31.82 1.55
C LEU A 9 -48.59 30.32 1.51
N LEU A 10 -48.54 29.61 2.65
CA LEU A 10 -49.61 28.96 3.43
C LEU A 10 -50.35 27.80 2.73
N TRP A 11 -50.38 26.68 3.45
CA TRP A 11 -50.99 25.39 3.15
C TRP A 11 -52.47 25.46 2.72
N SER A 12 -52.84 24.54 1.83
CA SER A 12 -54.21 24.03 1.77
C SER A 12 -54.19 22.50 1.86
N LEU A 13 -54.92 22.00 2.86
CA LEU A 13 -55.27 20.59 3.04
C LEU A 13 -56.39 20.24 2.06
N LEU A 14 -56.21 19.21 1.26
CA LEU A 14 -57.31 18.46 0.67
C LEU A 14 -57.11 16.97 0.91
N ARG A 15 -57.95 16.45 1.80
CA ARG A 15 -58.22 15.01 1.96
C ARG A 15 -58.77 14.46 0.64
N SER A 16 -58.14 13.41 0.13
CA SER A 16 -58.87 12.27 -0.44
C SER A 16 -57.98 11.03 -0.48
N SER A 17 -58.52 9.92 0.00
CA SER A 17 -58.10 8.53 -0.19
C SER A 17 -59.40 7.74 -0.42
N PRO A 18 -59.43 6.49 -0.91
CA PRO A 18 -58.30 5.59 -1.19
C PRO A 18 -58.40 4.83 -2.55
N GLY A 19 -57.35 4.07 -2.87
CA GLY A 19 -57.47 2.82 -3.63
C GLY A 19 -57.03 2.87 -5.09
N VAL A 20 -55.95 2.16 -5.41
CA VAL A 20 -55.96 0.91 -6.21
C VAL A 20 -54.52 0.40 -6.25
N GLU A 21 -54.34 -0.83 -5.77
CA GLU A 21 -53.13 -1.62 -5.92
C GLU A 21 -52.76 -1.80 -7.40
N ARG A 22 -51.48 -1.59 -7.73
CA ARG A 22 -50.87 -2.26 -8.89
C ARG A 22 -49.67 -3.07 -8.41
N VAL A 23 -49.99 -4.32 -8.11
CA VAL A 23 -49.08 -5.45 -8.07
C VAL A 23 -48.25 -5.47 -9.35
N ARG A 24 -46.94 -5.24 -9.26
CA ARG A 24 -46.00 -5.57 -10.33
C ARG A 24 -45.53 -7.00 -10.13
N PHE A 25 -46.01 -7.88 -11.01
CA PHE A 25 -45.54 -9.26 -11.10
C PHE A 25 -44.06 -9.30 -11.47
N ARG A 26 -43.31 -10.01 -10.62
CA ARG A 26 -41.91 -10.39 -10.80
C ARG A 26 -41.87 -11.54 -11.81
N ALA A 27 -41.47 -11.27 -13.05
CA ALA A 27 -41.24 -12.32 -14.04
C ALA A 27 -40.02 -13.16 -13.60
N ARG A 28 -40.31 -14.39 -13.18
CA ARG A 28 -39.33 -15.42 -12.80
C ARG A 28 -38.96 -16.17 -14.07
N ILE A 29 -37.74 -16.00 -14.56
CA ILE A 29 -37.19 -16.81 -15.66
C ILE A 29 -36.80 -18.16 -15.06
N GLN A 30 -37.51 -19.23 -15.42
CA GLN A 30 -37.09 -20.61 -15.18
C GLN A 30 -36.13 -21.05 -16.30
N PRO A 31 -35.08 -21.83 -15.99
CA PRO A 31 -34.27 -22.49 -17.01
C PRO A 31 -34.96 -23.78 -17.48
N TRP A 32 -35.05 -23.97 -18.79
CA TRP A 32 -35.40 -25.25 -19.41
C TRP A 32 -34.21 -26.22 -19.31
N HIS A 33 -34.46 -27.39 -18.71
CA HIS A 33 -33.69 -28.60 -18.92
C HIS A 33 -34.47 -29.50 -19.90
N SER A 34 -33.82 -29.94 -20.98
CA SER A 34 -33.83 -31.34 -21.48
C SER A 34 -33.24 -31.40 -22.88
N GLY A 35 -32.26 -32.28 -23.08
CA GLY A 35 -31.62 -32.54 -24.36
C GLY A 35 -30.47 -33.52 -24.22
N LEU A 36 -30.82 -34.78 -23.97
CA LEU A 36 -29.93 -35.95 -23.97
C LEU A 36 -29.23 -36.11 -25.33
N LEU A 37 -27.90 -36.18 -25.34
CA LEU A 37 -27.13 -36.85 -26.39
C LEU A 37 -25.99 -37.64 -25.74
N GLN A 38 -26.01 -38.96 -25.98
CA GLN A 38 -25.02 -39.94 -25.52
C GLN A 38 -23.68 -39.80 -26.28
N PRO A 39 -22.56 -40.29 -25.70
CA PRO A 39 -21.23 -40.20 -26.30
C PRO A 39 -20.89 -41.44 -27.13
N LEU A 40 -20.11 -41.27 -28.20
CA LEU A 40 -19.32 -42.36 -28.79
C LEU A 40 -17.88 -41.89 -29.05
N PRO A 41 -16.90 -42.82 -28.94
CA PRO A 41 -15.49 -42.50 -28.78
C PRO A 41 -14.76 -42.52 -30.11
N CYS A 42 -13.73 -41.70 -30.26
CA CYS A 42 -12.52 -42.10 -30.97
C CYS A 42 -11.36 -41.13 -30.73
N SER A 43 -10.28 -41.74 -30.31
CA SER A 43 -8.90 -41.27 -30.19
C SER A 43 -8.38 -40.62 -31.47
N PHE A 44 -7.78 -39.44 -31.34
CA PHE A 44 -6.75 -38.96 -32.26
C PHE A 44 -5.66 -38.25 -31.45
N GLU A 45 -4.49 -38.88 -31.43
CA GLU A 45 -3.24 -38.35 -30.88
C GLU A 45 -2.77 -37.17 -31.73
N MET A 46 -2.49 -36.04 -31.10
CA MET A 46 -1.64 -34.99 -31.67
C MET A 46 -0.60 -34.60 -30.63
N GLY A 47 0.67 -34.84 -30.99
CA GLY A 47 1.83 -34.67 -30.14
C GLY A 47 2.02 -33.24 -29.65
N LEU A 48 2.19 -33.11 -28.34
CA LEU A 48 2.66 -31.88 -27.70
C LEU A 48 4.17 -31.71 -27.93
N PRO A 49 4.66 -30.53 -28.32
CA PRO A 49 6.09 -30.28 -28.39
C PRO A 49 6.65 -30.17 -26.97
N ARG A 50 7.59 -31.08 -26.64
CA ARG A 50 8.41 -31.05 -25.42
C ARG A 50 9.09 -29.69 -25.29
N ARG A 51 8.68 -28.90 -24.30
CA ARG A 51 9.45 -27.78 -23.78
C ARG A 51 10.73 -28.35 -23.18
N ARG A 52 11.88 -28.08 -23.81
CA ARG A 52 13.20 -28.31 -23.21
C ARG A 52 13.26 -27.55 -21.89
N PHE A 53 13.29 -28.28 -20.78
CA PHE A 53 13.84 -27.78 -19.54
C PHE A 53 15.35 -27.67 -19.74
N SER A 54 15.86 -26.44 -19.83
CA SER A 54 17.29 -26.19 -19.65
C SER A 54 17.59 -26.44 -18.17
N SER A 55 18.18 -27.58 -17.88
CA SER A 55 18.90 -27.81 -16.63
C SER A 55 20.19 -27.01 -16.73
N GLU A 56 20.20 -25.79 -16.19
CA GLU A 56 21.48 -25.18 -15.84
C GLU A 56 22.11 -26.04 -14.73
N ALA A 57 23.37 -26.37 -14.98
CA ALA A 57 24.16 -27.20 -14.09
C ALA A 57 24.25 -26.54 -12.72
N ALA A 58 24.02 -27.33 -11.67
CA ALA A 58 24.28 -26.95 -10.30
C ALA A 58 25.79 -26.70 -10.14
N GLU A 59 26.21 -25.43 -10.21
CA GLU A 59 27.46 -25.00 -9.62
C GLU A 59 27.31 -25.01 -8.10
N SER A 60 28.17 -25.78 -7.44
CA SER A 60 28.28 -25.88 -6.00
C SER A 60 28.84 -24.57 -5.41
N GLY A 61 27.95 -23.62 -5.12
CA GLY A 61 28.20 -22.53 -4.19
C GLY A 61 27.58 -22.86 -2.84
N SER A 62 28.21 -22.44 -1.75
CA SER A 62 27.64 -22.38 -0.39
C SER A 62 26.17 -21.92 -0.38
N PRO A 63 25.35 -22.26 0.63
CA PRO A 63 24.01 -21.69 0.73
C PRO A 63 24.16 -20.18 0.91
N GLU A 64 24.04 -19.42 -0.18
CA GLU A 64 23.89 -17.97 -0.09
C GLU A 64 22.64 -17.74 0.74
N THR A 65 22.83 -17.25 1.96
CA THR A 65 21.74 -16.82 2.84
C THR A 65 21.03 -15.68 2.13
N LYS A 66 19.98 -16.03 1.38
CA LYS A 66 19.15 -15.06 0.66
C LYS A 66 18.69 -14.00 1.65
N LYS A 67 18.92 -12.74 1.32
CA LYS A 67 18.44 -11.63 2.13
C LYS A 67 16.91 -11.74 2.25
N PRO A 68 16.35 -11.56 3.46
CA PRO A 68 14.91 -11.59 3.65
C PRO A 68 14.23 -10.57 2.73
N THR A 69 13.07 -10.94 2.19
CA THR A 69 12.24 -10.03 1.40
C THR A 69 11.20 -9.37 2.29
N PHE A 70 10.66 -8.23 1.83
CA PHE A 70 9.61 -7.52 2.58
C PHE A 70 8.39 -8.40 2.87
N MET A 71 8.09 -9.38 2.01
CA MET A 71 6.89 -10.21 2.11
C MET A 71 7.11 -11.50 2.93
N ASP A 72 8.31 -11.72 3.45
CA ASP A 72 8.61 -12.89 4.29
C ASP A 72 7.80 -12.84 5.59
N GLU A 73 7.36 -14.01 6.08
CA GLU A 73 6.47 -14.10 7.24
C GLU A 73 7.10 -13.50 8.51
N GLU A 74 8.38 -13.76 8.74
CA GLU A 74 9.14 -13.22 9.87
C GLU A 74 9.17 -11.69 9.84
N VAL A 75 9.51 -11.10 8.69
CA VAL A 75 9.53 -9.65 8.47
C VAL A 75 8.14 -9.05 8.65
N GLN A 76 7.12 -9.64 8.03
CA GLN A 76 5.74 -9.17 8.15
C GLN A 76 5.22 -9.25 9.59
N SER A 77 5.60 -10.28 10.35
CA SER A 77 5.22 -10.42 11.76
C SER A 77 5.81 -9.29 12.62
N ILE A 78 7.10 -8.99 12.44
CA ILE A 78 7.81 -7.92 13.14
C ILE A 78 7.19 -6.56 12.79
N LEU A 79 7.03 -6.28 11.50
CA LEU A 79 6.46 -5.00 11.03
C LEU A 79 5.01 -4.82 11.50
N THR A 80 4.22 -5.88 11.53
CA THR A 80 2.84 -5.84 12.02
C THR A 80 2.79 -5.55 13.52
N LYS A 81 3.69 -6.17 14.31
CA LYS A 81 3.82 -5.91 15.75
C LYS A 81 4.16 -4.43 16.01
N MET A 82 5.19 -3.91 15.33
CA MET A 82 5.62 -2.52 15.49
C MET A 82 4.61 -1.48 15.00
N THR A 83 3.81 -1.83 13.98
CA THR A 83 2.75 -0.93 13.48
C THR A 83 1.70 -0.67 14.56
N GLY A 84 1.43 -1.66 15.41
CA GLY A 84 0.40 -1.62 16.43
C GLY A 84 -1.02 -1.51 15.84
N LEU A 85 -2.02 -1.59 16.71
CA LEU A 85 -3.42 -1.52 16.31
C LEU A 85 -4.17 -0.54 17.22
N ASN A 86 -4.52 0.61 16.66
CA ASN A 86 -5.38 1.60 17.32
C ASN A 86 -6.71 1.74 16.56
N LEU A 87 -7.79 1.24 17.15
CA LEU A 87 -9.12 1.26 16.55
C LEU A 87 -9.64 2.68 16.29
N GLN A 88 -9.34 3.63 17.19
CA GLN A 88 -9.78 5.02 17.06
C GLN A 88 -9.10 5.73 15.87
N LYS A 89 -7.82 5.42 15.65
CA LYS A 89 -7.05 5.99 14.52
C LYS A 89 -7.39 5.32 13.19
N THR A 90 -7.54 3.99 13.19
CA THR A 90 -7.81 3.20 11.98
C THR A 90 -9.21 3.45 11.42
N PHE A 91 -10.20 3.61 12.30
CA PHE A 91 -11.59 3.97 11.98
C PHE A 91 -11.91 5.42 12.32
N LYS A 92 -11.00 6.34 11.98
CA LYS A 92 -11.24 7.78 12.11
C LYS A 92 -12.48 8.18 11.30
N PRO A 93 -13.39 9.01 11.84
CA PRO A 93 -14.55 9.50 11.11
C PRO A 93 -14.14 10.17 9.80
N ALA A 94 -14.69 9.69 8.69
CA ALA A 94 -14.44 10.24 7.37
C ALA A 94 -15.36 11.45 7.10
N ILE A 95 -14.83 12.46 6.44
CA ILE A 95 -15.64 13.59 5.94
C ILE A 95 -16.32 13.09 4.65
N GLN A 96 -17.53 12.56 4.80
CA GLN A 96 -18.36 11.99 3.74
C GLN A 96 -19.84 12.22 4.04
N GLU A 97 -20.71 11.86 3.10
CA GLU A 97 -22.16 11.91 3.33
C GLU A 97 -22.56 11.09 4.56
N LEU A 98 -23.18 11.76 5.53
CA LEU A 98 -23.55 11.16 6.81
C LEU A 98 -24.91 10.47 6.70
N LYS A 99 -25.03 9.33 7.38
CA LYS A 99 -26.29 8.60 7.54
C LYS A 99 -26.63 8.54 9.04
N PRO A 100 -27.91 8.47 9.41
CA PRO A 100 -28.29 8.35 10.81
C PRO A 100 -27.66 7.08 11.44
N PRO A 101 -27.05 7.17 12.63
CA PRO A 101 -26.44 6.03 13.28
C PRO A 101 -27.51 5.02 13.73
N THR A 102 -27.13 3.74 13.79
CA THR A 102 -27.99 2.66 14.30
C THR A 102 -27.52 2.24 15.68
N TYR A 103 -28.42 2.30 16.67
CA TYR A 103 -28.14 1.88 18.04
C TYR A 103 -28.59 0.44 18.28
N LYS A 104 -27.81 -0.30 19.07
CA LYS A 104 -28.12 -1.67 19.48
C LYS A 104 -27.82 -1.82 20.97
N LEU A 105 -28.70 -2.51 21.70
CA LEU A 105 -28.45 -2.92 23.08
C LEU A 105 -27.65 -4.22 23.06
N MET A 106 -26.50 -4.26 23.74
CA MET A 106 -25.60 -5.41 23.74
C MET A 106 -25.28 -5.85 25.16
N THR A 107 -25.12 -7.16 25.34
CA THR A 107 -24.48 -7.73 26.54
C THR A 107 -22.97 -7.58 26.46
N GLN A 108 -22.27 -7.79 27.58
CA GLN A 108 -20.80 -7.72 27.62
C GLN A 108 -20.14 -8.67 26.62
N ALA A 109 -20.61 -9.92 26.52
CA ALA A 109 -20.09 -10.91 25.57
C ALA A 109 -20.28 -10.46 24.11
N GLN A 110 -21.42 -9.85 23.78
CA GLN A 110 -21.68 -9.32 22.44
C GLN A 110 -20.80 -8.11 22.12
N LEU A 111 -20.47 -7.28 23.11
CA LEU A 111 -19.56 -6.14 22.94
C LEU A 111 -18.12 -6.60 22.68
N GLU A 112 -17.66 -7.62 23.38
CA GLU A 112 -16.35 -8.23 23.17
C GLU A 112 -16.25 -8.87 21.78
N GLU A 113 -17.29 -9.58 21.35
CA GLU A 113 -17.34 -10.14 20.00
C GLU A 113 -17.33 -9.07 18.91
N ALA A 114 -18.12 -7.99 19.07
CA ALA A 114 -18.11 -6.87 18.14
C ALA A 114 -16.75 -6.17 18.08
N THR A 115 -16.06 -6.07 19.22
CA THR A 115 -14.71 -5.52 19.31
C THR A 115 -13.71 -6.42 18.60
N ARG A 116 -13.80 -7.76 18.75
CA ARG A 116 -12.97 -8.72 18.03
C ARG A 116 -13.15 -8.62 16.52
N GLN A 117 -14.40 -8.51 16.05
CA GLN A 117 -14.70 -8.32 14.63
C GLN A 117 -14.11 -7.00 14.10
N ALA A 118 -14.16 -5.92 14.88
CA ALA A 118 -13.54 -4.65 14.51
C ALA A 118 -12.00 -4.76 14.43
N VAL A 119 -11.37 -5.53 15.31
CA VAL A 119 -9.93 -5.83 15.28
C VAL A 119 -9.56 -6.64 14.04
N GLU A 120 -10.34 -7.66 13.67
CA GLU A 120 -10.11 -8.44 12.45
C GLU A 120 -10.24 -7.59 11.19
N ALA A 121 -11.27 -6.75 11.12
CA ALA A 121 -11.44 -5.79 10.01
C ALA A 121 -10.29 -4.77 9.95
N ALA A 122 -9.80 -4.30 11.11
CA ALA A 122 -8.66 -3.40 11.18
C ALA A 122 -7.37 -4.07 10.67
N LYS A 123 -7.14 -5.35 10.98
CA LYS A 123 -5.99 -6.11 10.45
C LYS A 123 -6.01 -6.18 8.92
N VAL A 124 -7.18 -6.43 8.31
CA VAL A 124 -7.33 -6.43 6.84
C VAL A 124 -7.06 -5.04 6.26
N ARG A 125 -7.56 -3.99 6.91
CA ARG A 125 -7.34 -2.59 6.50
C ARG A 125 -5.88 -2.14 6.63
N LEU A 126 -5.15 -2.67 7.62
CA LEU A 126 -3.74 -2.39 7.89
C LEU A 126 -2.78 -3.21 7.03
N LYS A 127 -3.28 -4.09 6.13
CA LYS A 127 -2.44 -4.85 5.22
C LYS A 127 -1.51 -3.92 4.43
N MET A 128 -0.21 -4.15 4.61
CA MET A 128 0.83 -3.31 4.06
C MET A 128 0.93 -3.51 2.53
N PRO A 129 1.04 -2.43 1.73
CA PRO A 129 1.35 -2.56 0.31
C PRO A 129 2.70 -3.25 0.10
N PRO A 130 2.85 -4.10 -0.94
CA PRO A 130 4.14 -4.68 -1.26
C PRO A 130 5.13 -3.58 -1.68
N VAL A 131 6.37 -3.69 -1.23
CA VAL A 131 7.46 -2.82 -1.66
C VAL A 131 8.13 -3.47 -2.86
N LEU A 132 8.07 -2.80 -4.01
CA LEU A 132 8.67 -3.25 -5.26
C LEU A 132 9.81 -2.31 -5.65
N GLU A 133 10.77 -2.84 -6.39
CA GLU A 133 11.82 -2.04 -7.02
C GLU A 133 11.26 -1.26 -8.21
N GLU A 134 12.04 -0.28 -8.66
CA GLU A 134 11.71 0.52 -9.83
C GLU A 134 11.69 -0.36 -11.09
N ARG A 135 10.58 -0.29 -11.83
CA ARG A 135 10.42 -1.05 -13.08
C ARG A 135 11.40 -0.56 -14.16
N VAL A 136 11.94 -1.51 -14.93
CA VAL A 136 12.81 -1.22 -16.07
C VAL A 136 12.00 -0.59 -17.23
N PRO A 137 12.49 0.48 -17.87
CA PRO A 137 11.87 1.06 -19.06
C PRO A 137 11.71 0.06 -20.21
N ILE A 138 10.59 0.12 -20.92
CA ILE A 138 10.31 -0.74 -22.08
C ILE A 138 10.81 -0.04 -23.34
N ASN A 139 11.87 -0.59 -23.94
CA ASN A 139 12.41 -0.14 -25.22
C ASN A 139 12.42 -1.32 -26.20
N ASP A 140 11.24 -1.68 -26.69
CA ASP A 140 11.04 -2.84 -27.58
C ASP A 140 10.32 -2.41 -28.86
N VAL A 141 10.96 -2.67 -29.99
CA VAL A 141 10.49 -2.32 -31.34
C VAL A 141 10.04 -3.60 -32.05
N LEU A 142 8.79 -3.61 -32.49
CA LEU A 142 8.17 -4.77 -33.13
C LEU A 142 8.39 -4.78 -34.64
N ALA A 143 8.32 -3.62 -35.28
CA ALA A 143 8.48 -3.47 -36.73
C ALA A 143 8.91 -2.04 -37.10
N GLU A 144 9.57 -1.89 -38.24
CA GLU A 144 10.00 -0.59 -38.79
C GLU A 144 9.66 -0.50 -40.28
N ASP A 145 8.69 0.35 -40.61
CA ASP A 145 8.21 0.55 -41.97
C ASP A 145 8.60 1.95 -42.48
N LYS A 146 9.84 2.10 -42.96
CA LYS A 146 10.39 3.40 -43.42
C LYS A 146 9.60 4.07 -44.55
N ILE A 147 8.77 3.31 -45.26
CA ILE A 147 7.89 3.82 -46.32
C ILE A 147 6.83 4.78 -45.74
N LEU A 148 6.46 4.59 -44.47
CA LEU A 148 5.48 5.43 -43.79
C LEU A 148 6.10 6.69 -43.17
N GLU A 149 7.42 6.83 -43.21
CA GLU A 149 8.12 7.99 -42.66
C GLU A 149 7.67 9.29 -43.37
N GLY A 150 7.22 10.25 -42.58
CA GLY A 150 6.77 11.57 -43.09
C GLY A 150 5.37 11.58 -43.69
N THR A 151 4.64 10.47 -43.68
CA THR A 151 3.22 10.43 -44.12
C THR A 151 2.27 11.04 -43.10
N GLU A 152 2.55 10.85 -41.81
CA GLU A 152 1.74 11.31 -40.69
C GLU A 152 2.57 12.21 -39.76
N THR A 153 1.91 13.13 -39.04
CA THR A 153 2.58 14.07 -38.13
C THR A 153 2.48 13.66 -36.66
N THR A 154 1.50 12.83 -36.31
CA THR A 154 1.19 12.41 -34.95
C THR A 154 1.40 10.92 -34.78
N LYS A 155 1.61 10.49 -33.53
CA LYS A 155 1.68 9.07 -33.18
C LYS A 155 0.30 8.49 -32.92
N TYR A 156 0.08 7.24 -33.30
CA TYR A 156 -1.13 6.49 -32.99
C TYR A 156 -0.86 5.49 -31.88
N VAL A 157 -1.80 5.38 -30.95
CA VAL A 157 -1.70 4.46 -29.80
C VAL A 157 -2.83 3.45 -29.90
N PHE A 158 -2.45 2.19 -30.15
CA PHE A 158 -3.39 1.08 -30.23
C PHE A 158 -3.35 0.29 -28.93
N THR A 159 -4.52 0.09 -28.33
CA THR A 159 -4.68 -0.58 -27.04
C THR A 159 -5.66 -1.73 -27.20
N ASP A 160 -5.24 -2.94 -26.85
CA ASP A 160 -6.16 -4.06 -26.69
C ASP A 160 -7.06 -3.82 -25.46
N ILE A 161 -8.39 -3.90 -25.63
CA ILE A 161 -9.39 -3.64 -24.58
C ILE A 161 -10.13 -4.92 -24.11
N SER A 162 -9.56 -6.10 -24.37
CA SER A 162 -10.13 -7.38 -23.92
C SER A 162 -10.25 -7.47 -22.39
N TYR A 163 -11.43 -7.83 -21.87
CA TYR A 163 -11.71 -7.84 -20.42
C TYR A 163 -10.97 -8.94 -19.65
N SER A 164 -10.77 -10.11 -20.26
CA SER A 164 -10.16 -11.28 -19.63
C SER A 164 -8.64 -11.20 -19.42
N ILE A 165 -7.98 -10.14 -19.93
CA ILE A 165 -6.53 -10.01 -19.90
C ILE A 165 -6.09 -9.06 -18.78
N PRO A 166 -5.17 -9.48 -17.89
CA PRO A 166 -4.69 -8.63 -16.82
C PRO A 166 -3.91 -7.43 -17.37
N HIS A 167 -3.95 -6.32 -16.62
CA HIS A 167 -3.35 -5.06 -17.05
C HIS A 167 -1.83 -5.10 -17.23
N ARG A 168 -1.10 -6.08 -16.69
CA ARG A 168 0.35 -6.27 -16.91
C ARG A 168 0.69 -7.03 -18.20
N GLU A 169 -0.22 -7.84 -18.72
CA GLU A 169 0.00 -8.65 -19.94
C GLU A 169 -0.62 -8.03 -21.19
N ARG A 170 -1.47 -7.02 -21.02
CA ARG A 170 -2.14 -6.30 -22.10
C ARG A 170 -1.17 -5.70 -23.12
N PHE A 171 -1.49 -5.83 -24.40
CA PHE A 171 -0.72 -5.22 -25.49
C PHE A 171 -1.14 -3.78 -25.74
N ILE A 172 -0.16 -2.88 -25.69
CA ILE A 172 -0.31 -1.47 -26.07
C ILE A 172 0.88 -1.11 -26.93
N VAL A 173 0.60 -0.70 -28.17
CA VAL A 173 1.60 -0.40 -29.18
C VAL A 173 1.42 1.03 -29.69
N VAL A 174 2.54 1.64 -30.06
CA VAL A 174 2.60 3.00 -30.56
C VAL A 174 3.21 2.96 -31.95
N ARG A 175 2.48 3.49 -32.94
CA ARG A 175 3.00 3.77 -34.27
C ARG A 175 3.48 5.20 -34.31
N GLU A 176 4.78 5.39 -34.52
CA GLU A 176 5.40 6.70 -34.60
C GLU A 176 5.40 7.24 -36.05
N PRO A 177 5.49 8.58 -36.23
CA PRO A 177 5.63 9.23 -37.54
C PRO A 177 6.82 8.74 -38.37
N SER A 178 7.84 8.15 -37.74
CA SER A 178 9.00 7.54 -38.39
C SER A 178 8.68 6.21 -39.09
N GLY A 179 7.46 5.68 -38.93
CA GLY A 179 7.09 4.34 -39.39
C GLY A 179 7.43 3.23 -38.40
N THR A 180 8.03 3.53 -37.24
CA THR A 180 8.36 2.56 -36.19
C THR A 180 7.12 2.13 -35.41
N LEU A 181 6.91 0.81 -35.26
CA LEU A 181 5.92 0.22 -34.36
C LEU A 181 6.64 -0.30 -33.11
N ARG A 182 6.46 0.37 -31.98
CA ARG A 182 7.06 -0.01 -30.69
C ARG A 182 6.03 -0.31 -29.63
N LYS A 183 6.46 -0.95 -28.54
CA LYS A 183 5.64 -1.01 -27.33
C LYS A 183 5.53 0.37 -26.68
N ALA A 184 4.38 0.63 -26.04
CA ALA A 184 4.17 1.86 -25.29
C ALA A 184 5.10 1.92 -24.07
N SER A 185 5.51 3.13 -23.69
CA SER A 185 6.22 3.32 -22.42
C SER A 185 5.31 2.98 -21.23
N TRP A 186 5.88 2.83 -20.04
CA TRP A 186 5.08 2.56 -18.86
C TRP A 186 4.08 3.70 -18.52
N GLU A 187 4.48 4.96 -18.73
CA GLU A 187 3.62 6.12 -18.51
C GLU A 187 2.49 6.20 -19.54
N GLU A 188 2.80 5.88 -20.80
CA GLU A 188 1.80 5.76 -21.86
C GLU A 188 0.81 4.62 -21.54
N ARG A 189 1.33 3.48 -21.07
CA ARG A 189 0.53 2.31 -20.66
C ARG A 189 -0.42 2.64 -19.51
N ASP A 190 0.09 3.16 -18.41
CA ASP A 190 -0.71 3.47 -17.22
C ASP A 190 -1.81 4.51 -17.56
N ARG A 191 -1.48 5.48 -18.41
CA ARG A 191 -2.42 6.50 -18.89
C ARG A 191 -3.51 5.88 -19.78
N MET A 192 -3.15 5.03 -20.75
CA MET A 192 -4.11 4.40 -21.63
C MET A 192 -5.01 3.42 -20.88
N ILE A 193 -4.48 2.67 -19.92
CA ILE A 193 -5.28 1.80 -19.06
C ILE A 193 -6.31 2.64 -18.31
N GLN A 194 -5.94 3.78 -17.72
CA GLN A 194 -6.90 4.64 -17.03
C GLN A 194 -7.98 5.22 -17.96
N VAL A 195 -7.67 5.49 -19.23
CA VAL A 195 -8.64 6.00 -20.22
C VAL A 195 -9.71 4.95 -20.54
N TYR A 196 -9.31 3.71 -20.78
CA TYR A 196 -10.24 2.64 -21.17
C TYR A 196 -10.84 1.89 -19.97
N PHE A 197 -10.10 1.81 -18.86
CA PHE A 197 -10.46 1.12 -17.62
C PHE A 197 -10.29 2.08 -16.43
N PRO A 198 -11.25 3.01 -16.23
CA PRO A 198 -11.13 4.01 -15.18
C PRO A 198 -11.15 3.38 -13.79
N LYS A 199 -10.06 3.59 -13.04
CA LYS A 199 -9.97 3.25 -11.62
C LYS A 199 -10.28 4.46 -10.75
N GLU A 200 -11.08 4.27 -9.71
CA GLU A 200 -11.40 5.33 -8.75
C GLU A 200 -10.13 5.87 -8.07
N GLY A 201 -10.09 7.20 -7.89
CA GLY A 201 -8.95 7.90 -7.27
C GLY A 201 -7.77 8.17 -8.20
N ARG A 202 -7.69 7.54 -9.38
CA ARG A 202 -6.63 7.79 -10.37
C ARG A 202 -7.07 8.82 -11.41
N LYS A 203 -6.20 9.79 -11.69
CA LYS A 203 -6.39 10.78 -12.76
C LYS A 203 -5.50 10.47 -13.96
N ILE A 204 -5.98 10.78 -15.17
CA ILE A 204 -5.24 10.62 -16.43
C ILE A 204 -4.00 11.53 -16.46
N LEU A 205 -4.18 12.78 -16.04
CA LEU A 205 -3.09 13.73 -15.89
C LEU A 205 -2.57 13.69 -14.46
N THR A 206 -1.24 13.74 -14.32
CA THR A 206 -0.58 13.74 -13.03
C THR A 206 -1.05 14.93 -12.17
N PRO A 207 -1.57 14.68 -10.96
CA PRO A 207 -2.05 15.75 -10.10
C PRO A 207 -0.93 16.72 -9.68
N ILE A 208 -1.23 18.02 -9.68
CA ILE A 208 -0.28 19.08 -9.28
C ILE A 208 0.18 19.00 -7.82
N ILE A 209 -0.54 18.25 -6.98
CA ILE A 209 -0.22 18.05 -5.55
C ILE A 209 1.15 17.40 -5.35
N PHE A 210 1.62 16.63 -6.33
CA PHE A 210 2.92 15.94 -6.27
C PHE A 210 4.11 16.82 -6.68
N LYS A 211 3.86 18.08 -7.04
CA LYS A 211 4.94 19.06 -7.21
C LYS A 211 5.58 19.40 -5.86
N GLU A 212 6.85 19.78 -5.88
CA GLU A 212 7.64 19.93 -4.66
C GLU A 212 7.08 20.96 -3.68
N GLU A 213 6.65 22.10 -4.21
CA GLU A 213 6.07 23.20 -3.44
C GLU A 213 4.82 22.75 -2.69
N ASN A 214 3.93 22.01 -3.37
CA ASN A 214 2.67 21.54 -2.81
C ASN A 214 2.89 20.40 -1.80
N LEU A 215 3.86 19.51 -2.06
CA LEU A 215 4.26 18.49 -1.10
C LEU A 215 4.79 19.11 0.20
N ARG A 216 5.65 20.14 0.11
CA ARG A 216 6.13 20.86 1.30
C ARG A 216 4.98 21.48 2.09
N THR A 217 3.97 22.05 1.43
CA THR A 217 2.77 22.57 2.10
C THR A 217 2.00 21.47 2.82
N MET A 218 1.80 20.30 2.21
CA MET A 218 1.13 19.16 2.83
C MET A 218 1.90 18.61 4.03
N TYR A 219 3.23 18.58 3.92
CA TYR A 219 4.14 18.18 4.99
C TYR A 219 4.07 19.15 6.18
N SER A 220 4.03 20.46 5.95
CA SER A 220 3.87 21.45 7.02
C SER A 220 2.55 21.30 7.80
N GLN A 221 1.53 20.71 7.18
CA GLN A 221 0.22 20.44 7.79
C GLN A 221 0.12 19.04 8.45
N ASP A 222 1.21 18.28 8.50
CA ASP A 222 1.26 16.91 9.04
C ASP A 222 0.32 15.92 8.33
N ARG A 223 0.09 16.16 7.04
CA ARG A 223 -0.79 15.36 6.19
C ARG A 223 -0.04 14.30 5.38
N HIS A 224 0.98 13.69 5.96
CA HIS A 224 1.80 12.65 5.30
C HIS A 224 0.97 11.45 4.87
N VAL A 225 0.04 11.01 5.72
CA VAL A 225 -0.84 9.87 5.42
C VAL A 225 -1.72 10.16 4.21
N ASP A 226 -2.19 11.40 4.04
CA ASP A 226 -2.98 11.80 2.87
C ASP A 226 -2.14 11.77 1.59
N VAL A 227 -0.88 12.24 1.67
CA VAL A 227 0.05 12.17 0.53
C VAL A 227 0.29 10.73 0.09
N LEU A 228 0.51 9.80 1.04
CA LEU A 228 0.71 8.38 0.75
C LEU A 228 -0.57 7.71 0.22
N ASN A 229 -1.74 8.11 0.72
CA ASN A 229 -3.03 7.65 0.19
C ASN A 229 -3.25 8.11 -1.26
N LEU A 230 -2.97 9.38 -1.56
CA LEU A 230 -3.07 9.93 -2.91
C LEU A 230 -2.06 9.25 -3.85
N CYS A 231 -0.83 9.05 -3.40
CA CYS A 231 0.22 8.38 -4.18
C CYS A 231 -0.19 6.94 -4.55
N PHE A 232 -0.68 6.18 -3.56
CA PHE A 232 -1.15 4.81 -3.75
C PHE A 232 -2.36 4.69 -4.69
N ALA A 233 -3.25 5.68 -4.70
CA ALA A 233 -4.38 5.69 -5.64
C ALA A 233 -3.94 6.09 -7.05
N GLN A 234 -3.03 7.07 -7.15
CA GLN A 234 -2.63 7.67 -8.42
C GLN A 234 -1.65 6.81 -9.22
N PHE A 235 -0.61 6.27 -8.59
CA PHE A 235 0.51 5.60 -9.26
C PHE A 235 0.51 4.10 -9.01
N GLU A 236 1.31 3.36 -9.79
CA GLU A 236 1.58 1.94 -9.54
C GLU A 236 2.76 1.77 -8.57
N PRO A 237 2.78 0.71 -7.73
CA PRO A 237 3.81 0.53 -6.70
C PRO A 237 5.26 0.41 -7.20
N ASP A 238 5.44 -0.01 -8.46
CA ASP A 238 6.74 -0.18 -9.14
C ASP A 238 7.14 1.04 -9.99
N SER A 239 6.33 2.11 -9.98
CA SER A 239 6.62 3.33 -10.74
C SER A 239 7.63 4.23 -10.02
N THR A 240 8.46 4.93 -10.80
CA THR A 240 9.47 5.86 -10.28
C THR A 240 8.86 6.95 -9.40
N GLU A 241 7.73 7.53 -9.80
CA GLU A 241 7.07 8.60 -9.04
C GLU A 241 6.48 8.09 -7.73
N TYR A 242 5.96 6.85 -7.70
CA TYR A 242 5.48 6.23 -6.46
C TYR A 242 6.61 6.12 -5.43
N ILE A 243 7.74 5.53 -5.85
CA ILE A 243 8.92 5.33 -5.01
C ILE A 243 9.48 6.67 -4.54
N LYS A 244 9.63 7.63 -5.45
CA LYS A 244 10.15 8.98 -5.17
C LYS A 244 9.31 9.72 -4.14
N VAL A 245 7.98 9.73 -4.29
CA VAL A 245 7.08 10.42 -3.33
C VAL A 245 7.11 9.72 -1.98
N HIS A 246 7.12 8.37 -1.94
CA HIS A 246 7.24 7.61 -0.69
C HIS A 246 8.54 7.92 0.05
N HIS A 247 9.69 7.82 -0.63
CA HIS A 247 11.01 8.09 -0.04
C HIS A 247 11.10 9.53 0.47
N LYS A 248 10.65 10.51 -0.33
CA LYS A 248 10.63 11.92 0.08
C LYS A 248 9.75 12.17 1.31
N THR A 249 8.63 11.45 1.42
CA THR A 249 7.75 11.53 2.59
C THR A 249 8.47 10.94 3.82
N TYR A 250 9.11 9.77 3.69
CA TYR A 250 9.85 9.13 4.77
C TYR A 250 11.02 9.97 5.28
N GLU A 251 11.78 10.58 4.39
CA GLU A 251 12.88 11.48 4.77
C GLU A 251 12.40 12.71 5.53
N ASP A 252 11.26 13.28 5.13
CA ASP A 252 10.69 14.44 5.81
C ASP A 252 10.13 14.08 7.20
N ILE A 253 9.61 12.85 7.37
CA ILE A 253 9.21 12.31 8.68
C ILE A 253 10.43 12.14 9.59
N ASP A 254 11.52 11.56 9.08
CA ASP A 254 12.77 11.36 9.84
C ASP A 254 13.36 12.70 10.29
N LYS A 255 13.45 13.68 9.38
CA LYS A 255 13.94 15.04 9.66
C LYS A 255 13.16 15.74 10.79
N ARG A 256 11.86 15.49 10.91
CA ARG A 256 10.98 16.15 11.89
C ARG A 256 10.58 15.26 13.06
N GLY A 257 11.05 14.02 13.09
CA GLY A 257 10.73 13.03 14.14
C GLY A 257 9.25 12.66 14.22
N LYS A 258 8.50 12.70 13.11
CA LYS A 258 7.02 12.54 13.11
C LYS A 258 6.55 11.11 12.82
N TYR A 259 7.20 10.10 13.40
CA TYR A 259 6.93 8.68 13.13
C TYR A 259 5.52 8.23 13.53
N ASP A 260 5.00 8.81 14.61
CA ASP A 260 3.68 8.49 15.16
C ASP A 260 2.53 8.79 14.19
N LEU A 261 2.73 9.68 13.22
CA LEU A 261 1.72 9.94 12.17
C LEU A 261 1.39 8.65 11.40
N LEU A 262 2.39 7.77 11.16
CA LEU A 262 2.21 6.54 10.41
C LEU A 262 1.96 5.31 11.29
N ARG A 263 2.12 5.40 12.61
CA ARG A 263 1.72 4.29 13.51
C ARG A 263 0.24 3.95 13.33
N SER A 264 -0.10 2.67 13.43
CA SER A 264 -1.44 2.15 13.14
C SER A 264 -1.96 2.57 11.75
N THR A 265 -1.07 2.62 10.76
CA THR A 265 -1.41 2.74 9.34
C THR A 265 -0.68 1.67 8.54
N ARG A 266 -1.22 1.31 7.37
CA ARG A 266 -0.60 0.35 6.44
C ARG A 266 0.75 0.79 5.86
N TYR A 267 1.16 2.03 6.10
CA TYR A 267 2.37 2.60 5.54
C TYR A 267 3.57 2.53 6.47
N PHE A 268 3.36 2.16 7.74
CA PHE A 268 4.42 2.08 8.74
C PHE A 268 5.51 1.09 8.32
N GLY A 269 5.15 -0.12 7.87
CA GLY A 269 6.14 -1.11 7.45
C GLY A 269 7.00 -0.66 6.28
N GLY A 270 6.42 0.02 5.29
CA GLY A 270 7.19 0.57 4.16
C GLY A 270 8.21 1.62 4.60
N MET A 271 7.86 2.43 5.61
CA MET A 271 8.77 3.41 6.22
C MET A 271 9.91 2.72 6.98
N VAL A 272 9.61 1.73 7.82
CA VAL A 272 10.63 0.96 8.56
C VAL A 272 11.57 0.25 7.60
N TRP A 273 11.02 -0.40 6.57
CA TRP A 273 11.80 -1.10 5.55
C TRP A 273 12.77 -0.16 4.81
N TYR A 274 12.31 1.04 4.46
CA TYR A 274 13.15 2.08 3.87
C TYR A 274 14.29 2.49 4.81
N PHE A 275 14.01 2.73 6.10
CA PHE A 275 15.03 3.14 7.06
C PHE A 275 16.06 2.05 7.36
N VAL A 276 15.64 0.79 7.47
CA VAL A 276 16.56 -0.32 7.73
C VAL A 276 17.49 -0.54 6.54
N ASN A 277 16.97 -0.51 5.31
CA ASN A 277 17.79 -0.66 4.11
C ASN A 277 18.79 0.50 3.93
N ASN A 278 18.41 1.72 4.31
CA ASN A 278 19.27 2.90 4.22
C ASN A 278 20.11 3.17 5.48
N LYS A 279 20.05 2.29 6.49
CA LYS A 279 20.75 2.44 7.78
C LYS A 279 20.44 3.77 8.51
N LYS A 280 19.17 4.20 8.47
CA LYS A 280 18.64 5.42 9.10
C LYS A 280 17.58 5.11 10.16
N ILE A 281 17.87 4.17 11.06
CA ILE A 281 16.90 3.72 12.08
C ILE A 281 16.98 4.52 13.39
N ASP A 282 18.05 5.29 13.60
CA ASP A 282 18.34 5.97 14.87
C ASP A 282 17.18 6.84 15.37
N GLY A 283 16.58 7.65 14.49
CA GLY A 283 15.49 8.54 14.87
C GLY A 283 14.22 7.79 15.26
N LEU A 284 13.90 6.69 14.56
CA LEU A 284 12.76 5.84 14.89
C LEU A 284 12.98 5.09 16.20
N LEU A 285 14.21 4.60 16.44
CA LEU A 285 14.58 3.90 17.65
C LEU A 285 14.45 4.81 18.88
N ILE A 286 14.87 6.07 18.76
CA ILE A 286 14.69 7.09 19.79
C ILE A 286 13.20 7.33 20.08
N ASP A 287 12.35 7.49 19.05
CA ASP A 287 10.90 7.70 19.23
C ASP A 287 10.23 6.50 19.92
N GLN A 288 10.68 5.28 19.65
CA GLN A 288 10.16 4.08 20.32
C GLN A 288 10.56 4.04 21.80
N ILE A 289 11.82 4.35 22.14
CA ILE A 289 12.28 4.37 23.54
C ILE A 289 11.56 5.47 24.33
N GLN A 290 11.38 6.66 23.75
CA GLN A 290 10.68 7.79 24.39
C GLN A 290 9.19 7.54 24.64
N ARG A 291 8.61 6.53 23.99
CA ARG A 291 7.19 6.14 24.14
C ARG A 291 7.02 4.86 24.95
N ASP A 292 8.08 4.41 25.62
CA ASP A 292 8.11 3.17 26.40
C ASP A 292 7.84 1.90 25.57
N LEU A 293 8.10 1.95 24.25
CA LEU A 293 7.90 0.84 23.32
C LEU A 293 9.22 0.07 23.08
N ILE A 294 9.78 -0.47 24.17
CA ILE A 294 11.05 -1.19 24.13
C ILE A 294 10.96 -2.46 23.29
N ASP A 295 9.85 -3.19 23.35
CA ASP A 295 9.65 -4.38 22.52
C ASP A 295 9.79 -4.04 21.04
N ASP A 296 9.16 -2.94 20.59
CA ASP A 296 9.26 -2.49 19.19
C ASP A 296 10.67 -2.02 18.83
N ALA A 297 11.37 -1.37 19.76
CA ALA A 297 12.76 -0.96 19.61
C ALA A 297 13.69 -2.17 19.46
N THR A 298 13.48 -3.23 20.24
CA THR A 298 14.26 -4.47 20.11
C THR A 298 13.96 -5.19 18.80
N ASN A 299 12.69 -5.27 18.39
CA ASN A 299 12.31 -5.87 17.10
C ASN A 299 12.89 -5.09 15.92
N LEU A 300 13.02 -3.76 16.02
CA LEU A 300 13.67 -2.92 14.99
C LEU A 300 15.15 -3.28 14.83
N VAL A 301 15.88 -3.42 15.93
CA VAL A 301 17.30 -3.83 15.91
C VAL A 301 17.46 -5.26 15.42
N GLN A 302 16.56 -6.18 15.81
CA GLN A 302 16.52 -7.54 15.28
C GLN A 302 16.30 -7.57 13.77
N LEU A 303 15.33 -6.80 13.26
CA LEU A 303 15.08 -6.67 11.83
C LEU A 303 16.29 -6.09 11.09
N TYR A 304 16.98 -5.14 11.72
CA TYR A 304 18.22 -4.58 11.17
C TYR A 304 19.33 -5.63 11.08
N HIS A 305 19.55 -6.43 12.13
CA HIS A 305 20.53 -7.53 12.11
C HIS A 305 20.16 -8.62 11.09
N LEU A 306 18.87 -8.87 10.88
CA LEU A 306 18.37 -9.84 9.89
C LEU A 306 18.74 -9.40 8.45
N LEU A 307 18.65 -8.11 8.15
CA LEU A 307 18.97 -7.55 6.83
C LEU A 307 20.46 -7.26 6.64
N HIS A 308 21.20 -7.02 7.72
CA HIS A 308 22.64 -6.77 7.71
C HIS A 308 23.40 -7.77 8.60
N PRO A 309 23.47 -9.07 8.26
CA PRO A 309 24.13 -10.09 9.10
C PRO A 309 25.63 -9.87 9.32
N GLU A 310 26.29 -9.25 8.35
CA GLU A 310 27.72 -8.91 8.39
C GLU A 310 28.03 -7.59 9.11
N GLY A 311 27.01 -6.95 9.70
CA GLY A 311 27.18 -5.75 10.51
C GLY A 311 27.97 -6.02 11.79
N GLN A 312 28.73 -5.03 12.25
CA GLN A 312 29.43 -5.06 13.54
C GLN A 312 28.45 -5.25 14.70
N SER A 313 27.26 -4.65 14.58
CA SER A 313 26.17 -4.77 15.55
C SER A 313 25.65 -6.21 15.63
N ALA A 314 25.43 -6.84 14.48
CA ALA A 314 24.94 -8.21 14.38
C ALA A 314 25.94 -9.24 14.89
N GLN A 315 27.24 -9.10 14.56
CA GLN A 315 28.28 -9.99 15.06
C GLN A 315 28.50 -9.80 16.57
N GLY A 316 28.60 -8.55 17.04
CA GLY A 316 28.73 -8.26 18.46
C GLY A 316 27.54 -8.75 19.30
N ALA A 317 26.34 -8.74 18.73
CA ALA A 317 25.14 -9.29 19.39
C ALA A 317 25.20 -10.82 19.49
N LYS A 318 25.74 -11.52 18.48
CA LYS A 318 25.94 -12.98 18.52
C LYS A 318 27.01 -13.36 19.54
N ASP A 319 28.14 -12.66 19.55
CA ASP A 319 29.25 -12.94 20.47
C ASP A 319 28.84 -12.77 21.95
N GLN A 320 28.02 -11.75 22.23
CA GLN A 320 27.56 -11.44 23.58
C GLN A 320 26.25 -12.13 23.96
N ALA A 321 25.64 -12.90 23.04
CA ALA A 321 24.27 -13.42 23.16
C ALA A 321 23.31 -12.34 23.69
N ALA A 322 23.40 -11.13 23.13
CA ALA A 322 22.70 -9.97 23.66
C ALA A 322 21.19 -10.10 23.42
N GLU A 323 20.39 -9.93 24.47
CA GLU A 323 18.93 -9.98 24.41
C GLU A 323 18.30 -8.68 24.94
N GLY A 324 17.09 -8.39 24.47
CA GLY A 324 16.29 -7.25 24.92
C GLY A 324 17.04 -5.91 24.80
N ILE A 325 17.12 -5.18 25.91
CA ILE A 325 17.77 -3.86 25.97
C ILE A 325 19.26 -3.92 25.59
N ASN A 326 19.93 -5.05 25.81
CA ASN A 326 21.35 -5.19 25.47
C ASN A 326 21.59 -5.13 23.96
N LEU A 327 20.63 -5.58 23.13
CA LEU A 327 20.71 -5.44 21.67
C LEU A 327 20.79 -3.97 21.25
N ILE A 328 19.97 -3.13 21.89
CA ILE A 328 19.94 -1.68 21.64
C ILE A 328 21.29 -1.06 22.03
N LYS A 329 21.86 -1.48 23.17
CA LYS A 329 23.19 -1.01 23.62
C LYS A 329 24.32 -1.42 22.68
N VAL A 330 24.30 -2.65 22.16
CA VAL A 330 25.29 -3.11 21.18
C VAL A 330 25.19 -2.28 19.91
N TYR A 331 23.99 -2.14 19.34
CA TYR A 331 23.76 -1.32 18.15
C TYR A 331 24.20 0.15 18.34
N ALA A 332 23.85 0.75 19.48
CA ALA A 332 24.19 2.13 19.81
C ALA A 332 25.70 2.40 19.84
N LYS A 333 26.51 1.42 20.24
CA LYS A 333 27.97 1.55 20.35
C LYS A 333 28.70 1.28 19.04
N THR A 334 28.17 0.40 18.19
CA THR A 334 28.88 -0.07 17.00
C THR A 334 28.48 0.67 15.73
N GLU A 335 27.18 0.84 15.46
CA GLU A 335 26.71 1.26 14.13
C GLU A 335 25.80 2.49 14.13
N ALA A 336 25.21 2.84 15.27
CA ALA A 336 24.37 4.02 15.34
C ALA A 336 25.17 5.31 15.11
N GLN A 337 24.64 6.21 14.28
CA GLN A 337 25.23 7.54 14.09
C GLN A 337 25.00 8.42 15.32
N LYS A 338 23.85 8.26 15.98
CA LYS A 338 23.45 8.98 17.19
C LYS A 338 23.59 8.12 18.45
N GLY A 339 24.63 7.28 18.53
CA GLY A 339 24.85 6.35 19.63
C GLY A 339 24.74 6.96 21.03
N ALA A 340 25.45 8.07 21.29
CA ALA A 340 25.42 8.76 22.59
C ALA A 340 24.02 9.24 22.99
N TYR A 341 23.22 9.70 22.01
CA TYR A 341 21.85 10.15 22.28
C TYR A 341 20.91 8.97 22.56
N ILE A 342 21.09 7.84 21.87
CA ILE A 342 20.35 6.61 22.12
C ILE A 342 20.67 6.09 23.53
N GLU A 343 21.94 6.06 23.93
CA GLU A 343 22.34 5.62 25.28
C GLU A 343 21.74 6.53 26.37
N LEU A 344 21.79 7.85 26.18
CA LEU A 344 21.18 8.80 27.12
C LEU A 344 19.66 8.61 27.25
N THR A 345 18.98 8.44 26.12
CA THR A 345 17.53 8.22 26.09
C THR A 345 17.17 6.90 26.78
N LEU A 346 17.96 5.86 26.52
CA LEU A 346 17.78 4.54 27.13
C LEU A 346 18.05 4.56 28.64
N GLN A 347 19.08 5.28 29.09
CA GLN A 347 19.36 5.45 30.52
C GLN A 347 18.20 6.16 31.22
N THR A 348 17.67 7.24 30.63
CA THR A 348 16.52 7.97 31.16
C THR A 348 15.31 7.06 31.33
N TYR A 349 15.03 6.21 30.33
CA TYR A 349 13.99 5.19 30.40
C TYR A 349 14.23 4.18 31.54
N GLN A 350 15.45 3.64 31.66
CA GLN A 350 15.78 2.65 32.70
C GLN A 350 15.64 3.23 34.12
N GLU A 351 16.04 4.49 34.33
CA GLU A 351 15.85 5.19 35.60
C GLU A 351 14.37 5.42 35.93
N ALA A 352 13.57 5.84 34.95
CA ALA A 352 12.13 6.03 35.12
C ALA A 352 11.43 4.71 35.46
N LEU A 353 11.77 3.64 34.75
CA LEU A 353 11.24 2.28 34.99
C LEU A 353 11.59 1.79 36.40
N SER A 354 12.83 2.01 36.84
CA SER A 354 13.29 1.63 38.19
C SER A 354 12.49 2.35 39.27
N ARG A 355 12.23 3.66 39.09
CA ARG A 355 11.40 4.44 40.02
C ARG A 355 9.96 3.93 40.09
N HIS A 356 9.37 3.54 38.96
CA HIS A 356 8.00 2.99 38.93
C HIS A 356 7.91 1.62 39.59
N SER A 357 8.93 0.76 39.39
CA SER A 357 9.00 -0.55 40.04
C SER A 357 9.20 -0.47 41.56
N ALA A 358 9.84 0.59 42.05
CA ALA A 358 10.04 0.82 43.49
C ALA A 358 8.84 1.50 44.17
N ALA A 359 7.92 2.08 43.39
CA ALA A 359 6.72 2.76 43.87
C ALA A 359 5.44 1.90 43.80
N SER A 360 5.52 0.73 43.14
CA SER A 360 4.48 -0.33 43.16
C SER A 360 4.85 -1.37 44.21
#